data_AF-A9QQ47-F1
#
_entry.id   AF-A9QQ47-F1
#
_cell.length_a   1.000
_cell.length_b   1.000
_cell.length_c   1.000
_cell.angle_alpha   90.00
_cell.angle_beta   90.00
_cell.angle_gamma   90.00
#
_symmetry.space_group_name_H-M   'P 1'
#
loop_
_entity.id
_entity.type
_entity.pdbx_description
1 polymer ?
#
loop_
_entity_poly.entity_id
_entity_poly.type
_entity_poly.pdbx_seq_one_letter_code
_entity_poly.pdbx_strand_id
1 'polypeptide(L)'
;YSDRYDRDRYNRNYGNSDVTCCRNERCSSDRMQQCRDSLSRMIDSRSSGYQDSQKCRQIRDDFNCLLWQTSNCQSRNGRDRDNDIFRRAKDFISKNCDSYGRWSENSCYKSTEMQRCERELPNTRGGASYDSCRKFNDFQDCMQDELQRRCTKEDELYQGAYLVDKAQELSWQCGTDQYNERNQYFTDKRDPNEYGQTKPQHLDDDDAMCQSRIEVYSDKCKSTLEDKRQLKNK
;
A
#
# COMPACT_ATOMS: atom_id res chain seq x y z
N TYR A 1 -41.19 29.99 -2.45
CA TYR A 1 -40.75 29.40 -3.72
C TYR A 1 -39.23 29.57 -3.75
N SER A 2 -38.53 28.65 -3.08
CA SER A 2 -37.75 27.54 -3.67
C SER A 2 -36.43 28.11 -4.22
N ASP A 3 -35.27 27.87 -3.62
CA ASP A 3 -34.61 26.56 -3.62
C ASP A 3 -33.76 26.29 -2.36
N ARG A 4 -34.04 25.16 -1.69
CA ARG A 4 -33.19 24.52 -0.65
C ARG A 4 -33.48 23.02 -0.61
N TYR A 5 -33.00 22.25 -1.56
CA TYR A 5 -32.87 20.78 -1.56
C TYR A 5 -31.88 20.49 -2.70
N ASP A 6 -30.82 19.69 -2.64
CA ASP A 6 -30.48 18.50 -1.88
C ASP A 6 -28.95 18.42 -1.82
N ARG A 7 -28.36 18.29 -0.62
CA ARG A 7 -26.94 17.98 -0.48
C ARG A 7 -26.67 17.03 0.69
N ASP A 8 -27.52 16.02 0.86
CA ASP A 8 -27.32 15.00 1.89
C ASP A 8 -27.80 13.62 1.37
N ARG A 9 -26.92 12.91 0.65
CA ARG A 9 -27.10 11.45 0.43
C ARG A 9 -25.81 10.74 0.03
N TYR A 10 -24.81 10.79 0.90
CA TYR A 10 -23.80 9.73 0.98
C TYR A 10 -23.69 9.22 2.42
N ASN A 11 -24.82 8.76 2.95
CA ASN A 11 -24.82 7.88 4.12
C ASN A 11 -24.63 6.46 3.60
N ARG A 12 -23.38 6.05 3.34
CA ARG A 12 -23.06 4.65 3.06
C ARG A 12 -22.93 3.91 4.39
N ASN A 13 -23.88 3.01 4.61
CA ASN A 13 -23.82 1.92 5.57
C ASN A 13 -22.43 1.23 5.52
N TYR A 14 -21.60 1.49 6.52
CA TYR A 14 -20.38 0.73 6.83
C TYR A 14 -20.76 -0.51 7.68
N GLY A 15 -21.64 -1.34 7.14
CA GLY A 15 -21.92 -2.66 7.69
C GLY A 15 -21.22 -3.69 6.81
N ASN A 16 -20.23 -4.38 7.35
CA ASN A 16 -19.46 -5.46 6.71
C ASN A 16 -18.31 -5.02 5.78
N SER A 17 -17.41 -4.17 6.27
CA SER A 17 -16.13 -3.89 5.61
C SER A 17 -15.20 -5.11 5.71
N ASP A 18 -14.87 -5.69 4.55
CA ASP A 18 -13.69 -6.55 4.39
C ASP A 18 -12.49 -5.81 5.00
N VAL A 19 -11.89 -6.45 6.01
CA VAL A 19 -10.96 -5.90 7.03
C VAL A 19 -9.59 -5.49 6.45
N THR A 20 -9.48 -5.40 5.11
CA THR A 20 -8.27 -4.93 4.42
C THR A 20 -8.68 -4.35 3.06
N CYS A 21 -9.47 -3.27 3.08
CA CYS A 21 -10.17 -2.73 1.90
C CYS A 21 -9.23 -2.44 0.71
N CYS A 22 -7.96 -2.11 0.94
CA CYS A 22 -7.11 -1.50 -0.08
C CYS A 22 -6.10 -2.42 -0.76
N ARG A 23 -5.98 -3.68 -0.33
CA ARG A 23 -4.88 -4.57 -0.76
C ARG A 23 -4.94 -4.99 -2.25
N ASN A 24 -6.05 -4.72 -2.93
CA ASN A 24 -6.26 -4.96 -4.36
C ASN A 24 -7.00 -3.80 -5.06
N GLU A 25 -7.04 -2.62 -4.43
CA GLU A 25 -7.67 -1.46 -5.05
C GLU A 25 -6.82 -0.98 -6.24
N ARG A 26 -7.44 -0.31 -7.21
CA ARG A 26 -6.68 0.41 -8.24
C ARG A 26 -6.16 1.71 -7.65
N CYS A 27 -5.04 2.20 -8.18
CA CYS A 27 -4.56 3.52 -7.83
C CYS A 27 -5.60 4.59 -8.12
N SER A 28 -5.94 5.38 -7.11
CA SER A 28 -6.97 6.41 -7.20
C SER A 28 -6.61 7.58 -6.28
N SER A 29 -6.44 8.76 -6.88
CA SER A 29 -6.18 10.00 -6.13
C SER A 29 -7.30 10.32 -5.14
N ASP A 30 -8.56 10.14 -5.55
CA ASP A 30 -9.73 10.37 -4.69
C ASP A 30 -9.72 9.44 -3.48
N ARG A 31 -9.39 8.17 -3.68
CA ARG A 31 -9.35 7.18 -2.61
C ARG A 31 -8.26 7.47 -1.61
N MET A 32 -7.07 7.82 -2.10
CA MET A 32 -5.94 8.25 -1.27
C MET A 32 -6.31 9.48 -0.44
N GLN A 33 -6.95 10.49 -1.06
CA GLN A 33 -7.39 11.70 -0.37
C GLN A 33 -8.44 11.37 0.71
N GLN A 34 -9.38 10.47 0.43
CA GLN A 34 -10.36 10.01 1.44
C GLN A 34 -9.68 9.37 2.65
N CYS A 35 -8.72 8.47 2.43
CA CYS A 35 -8.00 7.82 3.52
C CYS A 35 -7.17 8.82 4.31
N ARG A 36 -6.51 9.77 3.64
CA ARG A 36 -5.78 10.87 4.27
C ARG A 36 -6.69 11.75 5.13
N ASP A 37 -7.84 12.18 4.60
CA ASP A 37 -8.75 13.10 5.28
C ASP A 37 -9.49 12.41 6.43
N SER A 38 -9.87 11.15 6.27
CA SER A 38 -10.45 10.35 7.34
C SER A 38 -9.45 10.18 8.49
N LEU A 39 -8.23 9.72 8.16
CA LEU A 39 -7.17 9.52 9.14
C LEU A 39 -6.77 10.82 9.84
N SER A 40 -6.58 11.92 9.10
CA SER A 40 -6.23 13.22 9.67
C SER A 40 -7.31 13.70 10.64
N ARG A 41 -8.59 13.61 10.26
CA ARG A 41 -9.71 13.99 11.15
C ARG A 41 -9.72 13.17 12.43
N MET A 42 -9.43 11.87 12.36
CA MET A 42 -9.40 11.02 13.56
C MET A 42 -8.22 11.36 14.48
N ILE A 43 -7.03 11.59 13.91
CA ILE A 43 -5.83 11.97 14.68
C ILE A 43 -5.98 13.37 15.29
N ASP A 44 -6.54 14.31 14.55
CA ASP A 44 -6.70 15.70 14.97
C ASP A 44 -7.93 15.89 15.89
N SER A 45 -8.86 14.93 15.90
CA SER A 45 -9.92 14.91 16.89
C SER A 45 -9.27 14.83 18.27
N ARG A 46 -9.41 15.91 19.06
CA ARG A 46 -8.89 16.02 20.44
C ARG A 46 -9.64 15.11 21.41
N SER A 47 -9.98 13.91 20.98
CA SER A 47 -10.50 12.82 21.79
C SER A 47 -9.36 12.37 22.71
N SER A 48 -9.06 13.18 23.73
CA SER A 48 -8.05 12.88 24.75
C SER A 48 -8.60 11.76 25.63
N GLY A 49 -8.31 10.53 25.23
CA GLY A 49 -8.78 9.34 25.93
C GLY A 49 -8.73 8.09 25.07
N TYR A 50 -8.82 6.96 25.76
CA TYR A 50 -8.97 5.62 25.20
C TYR A 50 -10.04 5.61 24.09
N GLN A 51 -9.67 5.22 22.87
CA GLN A 51 -10.64 5.10 21.78
C GLN A 51 -11.46 3.82 21.95
N ASP A 52 -12.61 3.72 21.29
CA ASP A 52 -13.31 2.42 21.21
C ASP A 52 -12.58 1.50 20.21
N SER A 53 -12.65 0.20 20.44
CA SER A 53 -12.18 -0.88 19.58
C SER A 53 -12.55 -0.69 18.11
N GLN A 54 -13.79 -0.27 17.82
CA GLN A 54 -14.27 -0.02 16.45
C GLN A 54 -13.57 1.18 15.79
N LYS A 55 -13.35 2.26 16.55
CA LYS A 55 -12.59 3.41 16.06
C LYS A 55 -11.15 3.03 15.77
N CYS A 56 -10.53 2.22 16.63
CA CYS A 56 -9.17 1.75 16.40
C CYS A 56 -9.03 0.86 15.17
N ARG A 57 -10.01 0.02 14.88
CA ARG A 57 -10.07 -0.72 13.61
C ARG A 57 -10.11 0.23 12.42
N GLN A 58 -11.02 1.20 12.45
CA GLN A 58 -11.15 2.20 11.38
C GLN A 58 -9.86 3.01 11.17
N ILE A 59 -9.21 3.44 12.25
CA ILE A 59 -7.93 4.17 12.16
C ILE A 59 -6.84 3.29 11.53
N ARG A 60 -6.77 2.02 11.91
CA ARG A 60 -5.82 1.06 11.31
C ARG A 60 -6.13 0.81 9.84
N ASP A 61 -7.40 0.68 9.47
CA ASP A 61 -7.84 0.54 8.08
C ASP A 61 -7.47 1.76 7.23
N ASP A 62 -7.78 2.97 7.69
CA ASP A 62 -7.45 4.21 6.97
C ASP A 62 -5.93 4.42 6.88
N PHE A 63 -5.18 4.00 7.90
CA PHE A 63 -3.72 3.98 7.90
C PHE A 63 -3.15 3.00 6.88
N ASN A 64 -3.65 1.76 6.85
CA ASN A 64 -3.26 0.75 5.87
C ASN A 64 -3.62 1.19 4.44
N CYS A 65 -4.79 1.80 4.26
CA CYS A 65 -5.20 2.38 2.99
C CYS A 65 -4.20 3.44 2.51
N LEU A 66 -3.92 4.43 3.37
CA LEU A 66 -3.02 5.52 3.01
C LEU A 66 -1.63 4.99 2.68
N LEU A 67 -1.12 4.05 3.49
CA LEU A 67 0.19 3.43 3.28
C LEU A 67 0.26 2.72 1.91
N TRP A 68 -0.78 1.96 1.57
CA TRP A 68 -0.87 1.27 0.29
C TRP A 68 -0.98 2.25 -0.89
N GLN A 69 -1.83 3.27 -0.80
CA GLN A 69 -2.03 4.25 -1.87
C GLN A 69 -0.75 5.08 -2.10
N THR A 70 -0.11 5.55 -1.04
CA THR A 70 1.13 6.33 -1.14
C THR A 70 2.27 5.50 -1.76
N SER A 71 2.45 4.25 -1.32
CA SER A 71 3.52 3.38 -1.86
C SER A 71 3.29 2.98 -3.33
N ASN A 72 2.04 2.75 -3.76
CA ASN A 72 1.75 2.21 -5.09
C ASN A 72 1.34 3.23 -6.14
N CYS A 73 0.91 4.43 -5.73
CA CYS A 73 0.22 5.38 -6.59
C CYS A 73 0.83 6.77 -6.62
N GLN A 74 1.66 7.13 -5.65
CA GLN A 74 2.37 8.39 -5.68
C GLN A 74 3.79 8.25 -6.23
N SER A 75 4.24 9.29 -6.91
CA SER A 75 5.66 9.49 -7.24
C SER A 75 6.47 9.75 -5.97
N ARG A 76 7.81 9.63 -6.08
CA ARG A 76 8.72 9.87 -4.95
C ARG A 76 8.48 11.21 -4.24
N ASN A 77 8.29 12.29 -5.01
CA ASN A 77 8.02 13.62 -4.47
C ASN A 77 6.66 13.73 -3.75
N GLY A 78 5.68 12.93 -4.18
CA GLY A 78 4.39 12.83 -3.49
C GLY A 78 4.55 12.18 -2.12
N ARG A 79 5.29 11.05 -2.06
CA ARG A 79 5.46 10.24 -0.84
C ARG A 79 6.06 11.05 0.31
N ASP A 80 6.98 11.96 0.02
CA ASP A 80 7.61 12.81 1.03
C ASP A 80 6.63 13.80 1.68
N ARG A 81 5.53 14.19 1.00
CA ARG A 81 4.50 15.08 1.57
C ARG A 81 3.65 14.38 2.64
N ASP A 82 3.61 13.06 2.63
CA ASP A 82 2.79 12.25 3.54
C ASP A 82 3.59 11.71 4.73
N ASN A 83 4.88 12.02 4.80
CA ASN A 83 5.79 11.55 5.85
C ASN A 83 5.31 11.94 7.26
N ASP A 84 4.86 13.18 7.43
CA ASP A 84 4.38 13.70 8.71
C ASP A 84 3.06 13.06 9.16
N ILE A 85 2.15 12.74 8.23
CA ILE A 85 0.89 12.06 8.60
C ILE A 85 1.16 10.62 9.04
N PHE A 86 2.08 9.89 8.39
CA PHE A 86 2.43 8.53 8.82
C PHE A 86 3.01 8.49 10.23
N ARG A 87 3.93 9.40 10.54
CA ARG A 87 4.54 9.50 11.88
C ARG A 87 3.50 9.84 12.95
N ARG A 88 2.65 10.85 12.71
CA ARG A 88 1.57 11.24 13.64
C ARG A 88 0.55 10.11 13.82
N ALA A 89 0.17 9.43 12.74
CA ALA A 89 -0.79 8.34 12.78
C ALA A 89 -0.24 7.14 13.58
N LYS A 90 1.02 6.78 13.36
CA LYS A 90 1.72 5.74 14.13
C LYS A 90 1.71 6.07 15.63
N ASP A 91 2.13 7.28 15.99
CA ASP A 91 2.17 7.72 17.38
C ASP A 91 0.77 7.71 18.01
N PHE A 92 -0.24 8.12 17.24
CA PHE A 92 -1.64 8.09 17.68
C PHE A 92 -2.12 6.65 17.91
N ILE A 93 -1.91 5.74 16.96
CA ILE A 93 -2.29 4.32 17.07
C ILE A 93 -1.59 3.70 18.29
N SER A 94 -0.30 3.96 18.47
CA SER A 94 0.44 3.37 19.58
C SER A 94 -0.03 3.87 20.94
N LYS A 95 -0.41 5.15 21.05
CA LYS A 95 -0.90 5.73 22.31
C LYS A 95 -2.36 5.35 22.62
N ASN A 96 -3.20 5.23 21.60
CA ASN A 96 -4.66 5.18 21.79
C ASN A 96 -5.32 3.85 21.41
N CYS A 97 -4.62 2.99 20.65
CA CYS A 97 -5.20 1.76 20.10
C CYS A 97 -4.45 0.48 20.46
N ASP A 98 -3.19 0.57 20.86
CA ASP A 98 -2.37 -0.60 21.23
C ASP A 98 -2.91 -1.38 22.44
N SER A 99 -3.73 -0.75 23.28
CA SER A 99 -4.43 -1.40 24.38
C SER A 99 -5.47 -2.44 23.94
N TYR A 100 -5.96 -2.36 22.71
CA TYR A 100 -6.86 -3.35 22.10
C TYR A 100 -6.10 -4.45 21.35
N GLY A 101 -4.81 -4.58 21.64
CA GLY A 101 -3.92 -5.49 20.96
C GLY A 101 -2.89 -4.73 20.15
N ARG A 102 -1.67 -5.24 20.20
CA ARG A 102 -0.51 -4.76 19.44
C ARG A 102 -0.10 -5.85 18.47
N TRP A 103 0.46 -5.45 17.32
CA TRP A 103 1.09 -6.42 16.42
C TRP A 103 2.18 -7.21 17.15
N SER A 104 2.90 -6.57 18.07
CA SER A 104 3.99 -7.18 18.85
C SER A 104 3.51 -8.23 19.85
N GLU A 105 2.21 -8.27 20.12
CA GLU A 105 1.59 -9.26 21.00
C GLU A 105 0.91 -10.38 20.21
N ASN A 106 0.53 -10.11 18.97
CA ASN A 106 -0.15 -11.00 18.05
C ASN A 106 0.70 -12.24 17.67
N SER A 107 0.11 -13.42 17.76
CA SER A 107 0.77 -14.69 17.46
C SER A 107 1.17 -14.85 15.99
N CYS A 108 0.40 -14.27 15.06
CA CYS A 108 0.73 -14.28 13.62
C CYS A 108 2.10 -13.60 13.38
N TYR A 109 2.27 -12.39 13.90
CA TYR A 109 3.50 -11.61 13.72
C TYR A 109 4.69 -12.11 14.54
N LYS A 110 4.44 -12.90 15.59
CA LYS A 110 5.49 -13.60 16.37
C LYS A 110 5.95 -14.91 15.75
N SER A 111 5.29 -15.40 14.71
CA SER A 111 5.63 -16.69 14.10
C SER A 111 7.06 -16.70 13.58
N THR A 112 7.68 -17.88 13.58
CA THR A 112 9.03 -18.09 13.02
C THR A 112 9.11 -17.71 11.54
N GLU A 113 8.00 -17.80 10.83
CA GLU A 113 7.93 -17.55 9.39
C GLU A 113 7.87 -16.05 9.12
N MET A 114 7.13 -15.30 9.93
CA MET A 114 7.18 -13.84 9.90
C MET A 114 8.59 -13.33 10.23
N GLN A 115 9.22 -13.88 11.27
CA GLN A 115 10.60 -13.56 11.61
C GLN A 115 11.60 -13.93 10.52
N ARG A 116 11.31 -14.94 9.68
CA ARG A 116 12.12 -15.27 8.52
C ARG A 116 12.03 -14.18 7.47
N CYS A 117 10.83 -13.67 7.17
CA CYS A 117 10.67 -12.52 6.28
C CYS A 117 11.45 -11.31 6.78
N GLU A 118 11.44 -11.03 8.09
CA GLU A 118 12.19 -9.89 8.68
C GLU A 118 13.70 -9.93 8.39
N ARG A 119 14.29 -11.11 8.13
CA ARG A 119 15.73 -11.23 7.82
C ARG A 119 16.09 -10.64 6.47
N GLU A 120 15.11 -10.43 5.60
CA GLU A 120 15.29 -9.83 4.27
C GLU A 120 15.37 -8.29 4.36
N LEU A 121 14.92 -7.70 5.48
CA LEU A 121 14.94 -6.26 5.65
C LEU A 121 16.37 -5.69 5.62
N PRO A 122 16.60 -4.63 4.84
CA PRO A 122 17.87 -3.92 4.88
C PRO A 122 18.03 -3.15 6.19
N ASN A 123 19.27 -2.82 6.54
CA ASN A 123 19.52 -1.88 7.63
C ASN A 123 18.93 -0.50 7.25
N THR A 124 17.96 -0.02 8.03
CA THR A 124 17.17 1.18 7.70
C THR A 124 17.93 2.50 7.87
N ARG A 125 19.16 2.48 8.40
CA ARG A 125 19.98 3.69 8.64
C ARG A 125 20.33 4.52 7.38
N GLY A 126 20.17 3.97 6.18
CA GLY A 126 20.51 4.63 4.92
C GLY A 126 19.37 5.33 4.18
N GLY A 127 18.13 5.26 4.68
CA GLY A 127 16.94 5.76 3.97
C GLY A 127 16.60 4.97 2.71
N ALA A 128 15.69 5.49 1.89
CA ALA A 128 15.20 4.85 0.67
C ALA A 128 16.20 4.98 -0.51
N SER A 129 17.05 3.97 -0.66
CA SER A 129 17.83 3.67 -1.87
C SER A 129 17.17 2.57 -2.71
N TYR A 130 17.60 2.42 -3.97
CA TYR A 130 17.11 1.35 -4.85
C TYR A 130 17.29 -0.05 -4.22
N ASP A 131 18.48 -0.36 -3.71
CA ASP A 131 18.75 -1.68 -3.11
C ASP A 131 17.96 -1.92 -1.82
N SER A 132 17.78 -0.88 -0.99
CA SER A 132 16.93 -1.00 0.20
C SER A 132 15.45 -1.15 -0.16
N CYS A 133 14.97 -0.46 -1.20
CA CYS A 133 13.59 -0.60 -1.64
C CYS A 133 13.33 -1.97 -2.26
N ARG A 134 14.30 -2.52 -3.00
CA ARG A 134 14.20 -3.88 -3.51
C ARG A 134 14.03 -4.90 -2.38
N LYS A 135 14.93 -4.87 -1.39
CA LYS A 135 14.87 -5.77 -0.24
C LYS A 135 13.63 -5.56 0.62
N PHE A 136 13.18 -4.32 0.74
CA PHE A 136 11.92 -4.01 1.40
C PHE A 136 10.72 -4.64 0.68
N ASN A 137 10.67 -4.56 -0.65
CA ASN A 137 9.61 -5.19 -1.45
C ASN A 137 9.64 -6.72 -1.30
N ASP A 138 10.83 -7.34 -1.34
CA ASP A 138 11.00 -8.78 -1.09
C ASP A 138 10.43 -9.17 0.29
N PHE A 139 10.79 -8.41 1.34
CA PHE A 139 10.24 -8.57 2.69
C PHE A 139 8.72 -8.41 2.72
N GLN A 140 8.20 -7.36 2.06
CA GLN A 140 6.77 -7.07 2.04
C GLN A 140 6.00 -8.21 1.38
N ASP A 141 6.48 -8.74 0.25
CA ASP A 141 5.88 -9.87 -0.45
C ASP A 141 5.88 -11.14 0.42
N CYS A 142 7.02 -11.45 1.06
CA CYS A 142 7.13 -12.57 2.00
C CYS A 142 6.13 -12.45 3.16
N MET A 143 6.08 -11.29 3.82
CA MET A 143 5.15 -11.02 4.92
C MET A 143 3.70 -11.14 4.44
N GLN A 144 3.40 -10.62 3.25
CA GLN A 144 2.08 -10.67 2.66
C GLN A 144 1.61 -12.11 2.40
N ASP A 145 2.48 -12.96 1.89
CA ASP A 145 2.20 -14.38 1.67
C ASP A 145 1.91 -15.11 3.00
N GLU A 146 2.69 -14.83 4.05
CA GLU A 146 2.45 -15.43 5.37
C GLU A 146 1.15 -14.94 6.01
N LEU A 147 0.81 -13.65 5.86
CA LEU A 147 -0.48 -13.11 6.31
C LEU A 147 -1.66 -13.85 5.66
N GLN A 148 -1.61 -14.06 4.34
CA GLN A 148 -2.68 -14.74 3.61
C GLN A 148 -2.79 -16.23 3.96
N ARG A 149 -1.66 -16.89 4.26
CA ARG A 149 -1.63 -18.33 4.50
C ARG A 149 -2.00 -18.72 5.93
N ARG A 150 -1.60 -17.92 6.91
CA ARG A 150 -1.61 -18.36 8.32
C ARG A 150 -2.38 -17.45 9.26
N CYS A 151 -2.63 -16.22 8.85
CA CYS A 151 -3.19 -15.21 9.75
C CYS A 151 -4.67 -15.00 9.47
N THR A 152 -5.37 -14.46 10.47
CA THR A 152 -6.77 -14.10 10.35
C THR A 152 -6.91 -12.76 9.64
N LYS A 153 -8.08 -12.49 9.06
CA LYS A 153 -8.37 -11.17 8.49
C LYS A 153 -8.19 -10.02 9.48
N GLU A 154 -8.47 -10.25 10.76
CA GLU A 154 -8.25 -9.26 11.82
C GLU A 154 -6.76 -8.94 12.01
N ASP A 155 -5.89 -9.93 11.80
CA ASP A 155 -4.45 -9.74 11.93
C ASP A 155 -3.92 -8.79 10.85
N GLU A 156 -4.54 -8.75 9.67
CA GLU A 156 -4.16 -7.84 8.58
C GLU A 156 -4.30 -6.36 8.96
N LEU A 157 -5.14 -6.02 9.96
CA LEU A 157 -5.24 -4.65 10.48
C LEU A 157 -3.91 -4.14 11.04
N TYR A 158 -3.08 -5.03 11.55
CA TYR A 158 -1.80 -4.69 12.15
C TYR A 158 -0.69 -4.48 11.11
N GLN A 159 -0.94 -4.77 9.83
CA GLN A 159 0.06 -4.76 8.77
C GLN A 159 0.79 -3.42 8.66
N GLY A 160 0.06 -2.30 8.60
CA GLY A 160 0.70 -0.99 8.45
C GLY A 160 1.57 -0.65 9.66
N ALA A 161 1.07 -0.85 10.88
CA ALA A 161 1.84 -0.61 12.09
C ALA A 161 3.12 -1.46 12.14
N TYR A 162 3.00 -2.73 11.75
CA TYR A 162 4.13 -3.65 11.65
C TYR A 162 5.18 -3.20 10.61
N LEU A 163 4.75 -2.82 9.40
CA LEU A 163 5.64 -2.32 8.35
C LEU A 163 6.36 -1.04 8.79
N VAL A 164 5.66 -0.10 9.41
CA VAL A 164 6.24 1.15 9.91
C VAL A 164 7.23 0.91 11.06
N ASP A 165 7.01 -0.08 11.92
CA ASP A 165 7.93 -0.40 13.01
C ASP A 165 9.20 -1.11 12.51
N LYS A 166 9.06 -2.03 11.56
CA LYS A 166 10.18 -2.84 11.07
C LYS A 166 10.98 -2.16 9.96
N ALA A 167 10.30 -1.52 9.03
CA ALA A 167 10.91 -0.92 7.84
C ALA A 167 11.00 0.61 7.89
N GLN A 168 10.38 1.25 8.89
CA GLN A 168 10.40 2.71 9.06
C GLN A 168 9.93 3.41 7.77
N GLU A 169 10.66 4.42 7.31
CA GLU A 169 10.29 5.23 6.14
C GLU A 169 10.23 4.45 4.84
N LEU A 170 10.93 3.31 4.75
CA LEU A 170 10.87 2.44 3.57
C LEU A 170 9.43 2.01 3.28
N SER A 171 8.59 1.86 4.32
CA SER A 171 7.21 1.40 4.17
C SER A 171 6.29 2.31 3.36
N TRP A 172 6.61 3.61 3.25
CA TRP A 172 5.87 4.56 2.39
C TRP A 172 6.75 5.21 1.32
N GLN A 173 8.07 5.22 1.46
CA GLN A 173 8.98 5.79 0.46
C GLN A 173 9.28 4.80 -0.67
N CYS A 174 9.35 3.51 -0.36
CA CYS A 174 9.52 2.47 -1.37
C CYS A 174 8.18 2.14 -2.00
N GLY A 175 8.17 2.14 -3.32
CA GLY A 175 6.99 1.82 -4.10
C GLY A 175 7.33 0.78 -5.14
N THR A 176 6.30 0.13 -5.62
CA THR A 176 6.39 -0.98 -6.57
C THR A 176 6.92 -0.56 -7.94
N ASP A 177 6.84 0.74 -8.29
CA ASP A 177 7.24 1.25 -9.61
C ASP A 177 8.75 1.51 -9.80
N GLN A 178 9.56 1.50 -8.73
CA GLN A 178 10.99 1.81 -8.87
C GLN A 178 11.77 0.82 -9.77
N TYR A 179 11.18 -0.34 -10.10
CA TYR A 179 11.78 -1.31 -11.01
C TYR A 179 11.65 -0.95 -12.49
N ASN A 180 10.66 -0.15 -12.89
CA ASN A 180 10.36 0.05 -14.31
C ASN A 180 11.12 1.23 -14.95
N GLU A 181 11.43 2.28 -14.19
CA GLU A 181 12.10 3.48 -14.74
C GLU A 181 13.54 3.18 -15.23
N ARG A 182 14.25 2.20 -14.65
CA ARG A 182 15.64 1.91 -15.03
C ARG A 182 15.80 1.04 -16.28
N ASN A 183 14.76 0.29 -16.66
CA ASN A 183 14.77 -0.51 -17.89
C ASN A 183 14.46 0.31 -19.14
N GLN A 184 14.01 1.56 -19.03
CA GLN A 184 13.79 2.43 -20.18
C GLN A 184 15.07 3.13 -20.68
N TYR A 185 16.13 3.25 -19.86
CA TYR A 185 17.36 3.95 -20.26
C TYR A 185 18.49 3.04 -20.78
N PHE A 186 18.29 1.72 -20.83
CA PHE A 186 19.31 0.78 -21.31
C PHE A 186 19.06 0.22 -22.72
N THR A 187 17.94 0.57 -23.36
CA THR A 187 17.57 0.14 -24.72
C THR A 187 17.78 1.20 -25.80
N ASP A 188 18.63 2.21 -25.55
CA ASP A 188 18.98 3.21 -26.57
C ASP A 188 20.49 3.27 -26.85
N LYS A 189 21.07 2.09 -27.10
CA LYS A 189 22.25 1.96 -27.96
C LYS A 189 21.81 1.43 -29.32
N ARG A 190 20.93 2.19 -30.00
CA ARG A 190 20.76 2.04 -31.45
C ARG A 190 21.83 2.83 -32.18
N ASP A 191 22.28 2.21 -33.26
CA ASP A 191 23.34 2.62 -34.18
C ASP A 191 23.30 4.13 -34.53
N PRO A 192 24.45 4.84 -34.57
CA PRO A 192 24.49 6.27 -34.91
C PRO A 192 24.14 6.64 -36.38
N ASN A 193 23.60 5.71 -37.17
CA ASN A 193 23.53 5.84 -38.64
C ASN A 193 22.12 5.74 -39.24
N GLU A 194 21.07 6.15 -38.51
CA GLU A 194 19.73 6.26 -39.10
C GLU A 194 19.27 7.72 -39.18
N TYR A 195 19.69 8.37 -40.28
CA TYR A 195 19.13 9.65 -40.72
C TYR A 195 17.68 9.45 -41.12
N GLY A 196 16.74 9.90 -40.30
CA GLY A 196 15.40 10.20 -40.78
C GLY A 196 14.29 10.06 -39.75
N GLN A 197 13.55 11.16 -39.60
CA GLN A 197 12.12 11.21 -39.31
C GLN A 197 11.65 11.27 -37.86
N THR A 198 11.03 12.42 -37.59
CA THR A 198 9.94 12.68 -36.63
C THR A 198 10.24 12.52 -35.14
N LYS A 199 10.40 13.67 -34.47
CA LYS A 199 10.21 13.82 -33.02
C LYS A 199 8.91 13.12 -32.60
N PRO A 200 8.94 12.18 -31.64
CA PRO A 200 7.73 11.70 -31.02
C PRO A 200 7.09 12.88 -30.29
N GLN A 201 5.80 13.13 -30.57
CA GLN A 201 4.97 13.95 -29.71
C GLN A 201 4.98 13.31 -28.32
N HIS A 202 5.33 14.11 -27.32
CA HIS A 202 5.18 13.79 -25.91
C HIS A 202 3.68 13.61 -25.66
N LEU A 203 3.20 12.36 -25.74
CA LEU A 203 1.87 11.97 -25.31
C LEU A 203 1.94 11.72 -23.80
N ASP A 204 0.93 12.18 -23.09
CA ASP A 204 0.78 12.05 -21.65
C ASP A 204 0.78 10.56 -21.24
N ASP A 205 1.89 10.11 -20.65
CA ASP A 205 2.26 8.71 -20.36
C ASP A 205 1.55 8.08 -19.14
N ASP A 206 0.46 8.67 -18.64
CA ASP A 206 -0.25 8.13 -17.48
C ASP A 206 -1.07 6.86 -17.84
N ASP A 207 -1.57 6.77 -19.09
CA ASP A 207 -2.40 5.64 -19.54
C ASP A 207 -1.58 4.40 -19.96
N ALA A 208 -0.37 4.60 -20.50
CA ALA A 208 0.54 3.53 -20.92
C ALA A 208 1.07 2.72 -19.72
N MET A 209 1.29 3.40 -18.59
CA MET A 209 1.72 2.78 -17.34
C MET A 209 0.60 1.92 -16.70
N CYS A 210 -0.66 2.30 -16.88
CA CYS A 210 -1.79 1.47 -16.45
C CYS A 210 -1.95 0.20 -17.29
N GLN A 211 -1.74 0.27 -18.61
CA GLN A 211 -1.87 -0.89 -19.50
C GLN A 211 -0.81 -1.97 -19.21
N SER A 212 0.44 -1.59 -19.00
CA SER A 212 1.51 -2.55 -18.68
C SER A 212 1.29 -3.29 -17.35
N ARG A 213 0.71 -2.62 -16.34
CA ARG A 213 0.29 -3.26 -15.09
C ARG A 213 -0.84 -4.28 -15.31
N ILE A 214 -1.82 -3.98 -16.16
CA ILE A 214 -2.94 -4.90 -16.46
C ILE A 214 -2.44 -6.20 -17.09
N GLU A 215 -1.43 -6.14 -17.96
CA GLU A 215 -0.89 -7.33 -18.63
C GLU A 215 -0.26 -8.32 -17.64
N VAL A 216 0.56 -7.83 -16.70
CA VAL A 216 1.21 -8.67 -15.68
C VAL A 216 0.17 -9.36 -14.77
N TYR A 217 -0.87 -8.64 -14.34
CA TYR A 217 -1.94 -9.22 -13.52
C TYR A 217 -2.85 -10.16 -14.32
N SER A 218 -3.10 -9.85 -15.60
CA SER A 218 -3.83 -10.73 -16.52
C SER A 218 -3.13 -12.07 -16.67
N ASP A 219 -1.81 -12.07 -16.85
CA ASP A 219 -1.07 -13.30 -17.09
C ASP A 219 -0.94 -14.16 -15.82
N LYS A 220 -0.82 -13.55 -14.64
CA LYS A 220 -0.88 -14.25 -13.34
C LYS A 220 -2.26 -14.86 -13.08
N CYS A 221 -3.33 -14.21 -13.56
CA CYS A 221 -4.69 -14.73 -13.46
C CYS A 221 -4.92 -15.91 -14.44
N LYS A 222 -4.37 -15.82 -15.66
CA LYS A 222 -4.41 -16.90 -16.66
C LYS A 222 -3.69 -18.15 -16.16
N SER A 223 -2.47 -18.02 -15.62
CA SER A 223 -1.72 -19.18 -15.10
C SER A 223 -2.49 -19.88 -13.97
N THR A 224 -3.06 -19.11 -13.05
CA THR A 224 -3.88 -19.64 -11.95
C THR A 224 -5.13 -20.38 -12.44
N LEU A 225 -5.76 -19.91 -13.53
CA LEU A 225 -6.90 -20.58 -14.14
C LEU A 225 -6.51 -21.87 -14.86
N GLU A 226 -5.35 -21.90 -15.52
CA GLU A 226 -4.82 -23.10 -16.18
C GLU A 226 -4.44 -24.18 -15.17
N ASP A 227 -3.79 -23.82 -14.07
CA ASP A 227 -3.45 -24.75 -12.98
C ASP A 227 -4.72 -25.37 -12.37
N LYS A 228 -5.77 -24.57 -12.16
CA LYS A 228 -7.06 -25.06 -11.67
C LYS A 228 -7.78 -25.98 -12.68
N ARG A 229 -7.59 -25.78 -13.99
CA ARG A 229 -8.14 -26.68 -15.02
C ARG A 229 -7.42 -28.02 -15.06
N GLN A 230 -6.09 -28.01 -14.92
CA GLN A 230 -5.29 -29.25 -14.91
C GLN A 230 -5.59 -30.13 -13.69
N LEU A 231 -5.89 -29.52 -12.53
CA LEU A 231 -6.27 -30.25 -11.31
C LEU A 231 -7.66 -30.88 -11.36
N LYS A 232 -8.57 -30.42 -12.24
CA LYS A 232 -9.91 -31.01 -12.40
C LYS A 232 -9.96 -32.18 -13.39
N ASN A 233 -8.92 -32.36 -14.20
CA ASN A 233 -8.82 -33.41 -15.21
C ASN A 233 -7.94 -34.60 -14.75
N LYS A 234 -7.55 -34.62 -13.48
CA LYS A 234 -6.90 -35.75 -12.79
C LYS A 234 -7.86 -36.30 -11.75
#